data_AF-A0AAD7W001-F1
#
_entry.id   AF-A0AAD7W001-F1
#
_cell.length_a   1.000
_cell.length_b   1.000
_cell.length_c   1.000
_cell.angle_alpha   90.00
_cell.angle_beta   90.00
_cell.angle_gamma   90.00
#
_symmetry.space_group_name_H-M   'P 1'
#
loop_
_entity.id
_entity.type
_entity.pdbx_description
1 polymer ?
#
loop_
_entity_poly.entity_id
_entity_poly.type
_entity_poly.pdbx_seq_one_letter_code
_entity_poly.pdbx_strand_id
1 'polypeptide(L)'
;MEQRAVIILLISGLCTLCSCLSHQYHFVNAQKSWTEAQSYCRENHTDLATIDDPEEMKALMEAVDSGFNGDAWIGLYDDRDNWQWSLVDSGFYSEGETEFRNWYGSDPNNHMSREHCVGMFNNGQWADFTCDEGSQLPSICYNGDAAQRYILIPERKTWREAQSYCREQHTDLASVRNQAENQEIWNLAGQMVWIGLFREAWEWSDQSNSSYRSWSSGQPDNAGGNQNCAAVRISDSGRWRDHNCNTMFPFFCYDDNLILVRENKSWDEALSFCRQQHGDLVSVPTEQVQRWVNRRAQSASTAHVWMGLRFSCAMKFWLWLDGEITWYQNWAPGNDTGECGRRGAVESGAGQQWVSLPKTEELNFICSKCVGEGVCDSAVKERRVLRMKLTANSALNMNDPAVAEAILQQMKVKLADEGITGVKLRWREQSDGKIFHREEEEEGGKEEECENMEV
;
A
#
# COMPACT_ATOMS: atom_id res chain seq x y z
N MET A 1 -24.89 -16.22 26.70
CA MET A 1 -23.53 -16.55 27.17
C MET A 1 -22.70 -16.75 25.94
N GLU A 2 -21.70 -15.89 25.75
CA GLU A 2 -20.86 -15.87 24.54
C GLU A 2 -19.52 -16.52 24.86
N GLN A 3 -19.05 -17.39 23.97
CA GLN A 3 -17.77 -18.07 24.13
C GLN A 3 -16.93 -17.90 22.86
N ARG A 4 -15.66 -17.53 23.04
CA ARG A 4 -14.65 -17.42 21.98
C ARG A 4 -13.97 -18.78 21.80
N ALA A 5 -13.78 -19.21 20.55
CA ALA A 5 -13.13 -20.47 20.20
C ALA A 5 -12.07 -20.25 19.13
N VAL A 6 -11.01 -21.06 19.15
CA VAL A 6 -9.95 -21.00 18.12
C VAL A 6 -9.94 -22.31 17.33
N ILE A 7 -10.25 -22.21 16.04
CA ILE A 7 -10.23 -23.31 15.08
C ILE A 7 -8.95 -23.25 14.26
N ILE A 8 -8.38 -24.41 13.96
CA ILE A 8 -7.35 -24.54 12.92
C ILE A 8 -7.99 -25.19 11.70
N LEU A 9 -8.04 -24.45 10.61
CA LEU A 9 -8.34 -24.99 9.29
C LEU A 9 -7.06 -25.54 8.66
N LEU A 10 -7.07 -26.80 8.25
CA LEU A 10 -6.13 -27.32 7.26
C LEU A 10 -6.89 -27.42 5.94
N ILE A 11 -6.88 -26.37 5.14
CA ILE A 11 -7.54 -26.38 3.83
C ILE A 11 -6.63 -27.20 2.91
N SER A 12 -7.04 -28.41 2.51
CA SER A 12 -6.45 -29.07 1.33
C SER A 12 -7.23 -28.63 0.11
N GLY A 13 -6.92 -27.41 -0.32
CA GLY A 13 -7.27 -26.81 -1.60
C GLY A 13 -6.00 -26.16 -2.14
N LEU A 14 -5.87 -26.12 -3.46
CA LEU A 14 -4.75 -25.51 -4.14
C LEU A 14 -4.63 -24.02 -3.80
N CYS A 15 -3.78 -23.70 -2.84
CA CYS A 15 -3.00 -22.48 -2.89
C CYS A 15 -1.55 -22.92 -2.78
N THR A 16 -0.87 -23.02 -3.92
CA THR A 16 0.45 -22.40 -3.96
C THR A 16 0.27 -21.00 -3.39
N LEU A 17 1.25 -20.51 -2.61
CA LEU A 17 1.45 -19.08 -2.43
C LEU A 17 0.96 -18.40 -3.71
N CYS A 18 -0.01 -17.50 -3.61
CA CYS A 18 -0.37 -16.71 -4.75
C CYS A 18 0.89 -15.96 -5.17
N SER A 19 1.66 -16.55 -6.09
CA SER A 19 2.55 -15.82 -6.99
C SER A 19 1.69 -15.08 -8.03
N CYS A 20 0.36 -15.04 -7.90
CA CYS A 20 -0.54 -14.70 -9.00
C CYS A 20 -0.61 -13.20 -9.28
N LEU A 21 0.10 -12.37 -8.55
CA LEU A 21 0.35 -10.99 -8.94
C LEU A 21 1.81 -10.64 -8.61
N SER A 22 2.73 -11.22 -9.38
CA SER A 22 4.10 -10.73 -9.47
C SER A 22 4.24 -9.92 -10.74
N HIS A 23 5.14 -8.94 -10.71
CA HIS A 23 5.47 -8.16 -11.88
C HIS A 23 6.02 -9.08 -13.00
N GLN A 24 5.37 -9.07 -14.16
CA GLN A 24 5.96 -9.66 -15.36
C GLN A 24 6.82 -8.60 -16.04
N TYR A 25 8.14 -8.75 -16.01
CA TYR A 25 9.06 -7.78 -16.59
C TYR A 25 9.29 -7.98 -18.09
N HIS A 26 9.37 -6.85 -18.80
CA HIS A 26 9.61 -6.79 -20.23
C HIS A 26 10.79 -5.87 -20.53
N PHE A 27 11.88 -6.42 -21.05
CA PHE A 27 12.99 -5.61 -21.54
C PHE A 27 12.65 -5.03 -22.91
N VAL A 28 12.73 -3.70 -23.02
CA VAL A 28 12.50 -2.98 -24.27
C VAL A 28 13.81 -2.39 -24.76
N ASN A 29 14.35 -3.01 -25.81
CA ASN A 29 15.61 -2.62 -26.42
C ASN A 29 15.45 -1.42 -27.39
N ALA A 30 14.90 -0.32 -26.89
CA ALA A 30 14.76 0.95 -27.60
C ALA A 30 15.33 2.06 -26.74
N GLN A 31 16.20 2.90 -27.30
CA GLN A 31 16.79 4.01 -26.57
C GLN A 31 15.79 5.17 -26.43
N LYS A 32 15.40 5.49 -25.19
CA LYS A 32 14.46 6.56 -24.86
C LYS A 32 14.91 7.32 -23.62
N SER A 33 14.49 8.58 -23.49
CA SER A 33 14.55 9.28 -22.21
C SER A 33 13.63 8.61 -21.20
N TRP A 34 13.83 8.86 -19.91
CA TRP A 34 13.03 8.22 -18.87
C TRP A 34 11.53 8.51 -19.04
N THR A 35 11.17 9.76 -19.34
CA THR A 35 9.77 10.15 -19.57
C THR A 35 9.17 9.49 -20.81
N GLU A 36 9.92 9.41 -21.92
CA GLU A 36 9.45 8.72 -23.13
C GLU A 36 9.32 7.20 -22.91
N ALA A 37 10.21 6.60 -22.11
CA ALA A 37 10.14 5.20 -21.71
C ALA A 37 8.91 4.93 -20.84
N GLN A 38 8.63 5.80 -19.88
CA GLN A 38 7.41 5.75 -19.05
C GLN A 38 6.15 5.84 -19.90
N SER A 39 6.07 6.81 -20.82
CA SER A 39 4.93 6.91 -21.75
C SER A 39 4.76 5.64 -22.57
N TYR A 40 5.85 5.08 -23.11
CA TYR A 40 5.80 3.82 -23.83
C TYR A 40 5.25 2.68 -22.97
N CYS A 41 5.75 2.53 -21.73
CA CYS A 41 5.28 1.46 -20.84
C CYS A 41 3.81 1.66 -20.45
N ARG A 42 3.34 2.88 -20.23
CA ARG A 42 1.91 3.14 -19.93
C ARG A 42 0.98 2.94 -21.13
N GLU A 43 1.52 3.07 -22.34
CA GLU A 43 0.77 2.79 -23.57
C GLU A 43 0.68 1.30 -23.89
N ASN A 44 1.71 0.51 -23.56
CA ASN A 44 1.84 -0.89 -24.01
C ASN A 44 1.80 -1.93 -22.88
N HIS A 45 2.05 -1.52 -21.64
CA HIS A 45 2.16 -2.34 -20.43
C HIS A 45 1.49 -1.60 -19.25
N THR A 46 1.93 -1.83 -18.01
CA THR A 46 1.41 -1.13 -16.82
C THR A 46 2.16 0.18 -16.55
N ASP A 47 3.46 0.12 -16.30
CA ASP A 47 4.35 1.28 -16.11
C ASP A 47 5.82 0.82 -16.32
N LEU A 48 6.79 1.73 -16.14
CA LEU A 48 8.18 1.34 -15.96
C LEU A 48 8.34 0.41 -14.76
N ALA A 49 9.31 -0.50 -14.82
CA ALA A 49 9.52 -1.54 -13.83
C ALA A 49 9.62 -0.99 -12.40
N THR A 50 8.73 -1.49 -11.54
CA THR A 50 8.79 -1.41 -10.08
C THR A 50 9.39 -2.69 -9.55
N ILE A 51 10.20 -2.61 -8.49
CA ILE A 51 10.84 -3.78 -7.89
C ILE A 51 10.56 -3.77 -6.39
N ASP A 52 9.87 -4.80 -5.90
CA ASP A 52 9.44 -4.90 -4.50
C ASP A 52 10.43 -5.65 -3.61
N ASP A 53 11.19 -6.58 -4.17
CA ASP A 53 12.08 -7.47 -3.42
C ASP A 53 13.23 -8.03 -4.28
N PRO A 54 14.20 -8.75 -3.67
CA PRO A 54 15.29 -9.39 -4.40
C PRO A 54 14.85 -10.47 -5.41
N GLU A 55 13.73 -11.15 -5.19
CA GLU A 55 13.18 -12.15 -6.08
C GLU A 55 12.67 -11.51 -7.38
N GLU A 56 12.01 -10.36 -7.28
CA GLU A 56 11.60 -9.53 -8.41
C GLU A 56 12.79 -8.94 -9.16
N MET A 57 13.83 -8.49 -8.45
CA MET A 57 15.08 -8.10 -9.09
C MET A 57 15.65 -9.23 -9.95
N LYS A 58 15.65 -10.45 -9.42
CA LYS A 58 16.10 -11.62 -10.16
C LYS A 58 15.23 -11.87 -11.40
N ALA A 59 13.91 -11.79 -11.27
CA ALA A 59 12.98 -11.95 -12.40
C ALA A 59 13.21 -10.88 -13.48
N LEU A 60 13.46 -9.63 -13.10
CA LEU A 60 13.82 -8.56 -14.03
C LEU A 60 15.12 -8.87 -14.78
N MET A 61 16.13 -9.37 -14.07
CA MET A 61 17.42 -9.75 -14.66
C MET A 61 17.31 -10.95 -15.63
N GLU A 62 16.35 -11.85 -15.40
CA GLU A 62 16.05 -12.97 -16.31
C GLU A 62 15.34 -12.51 -17.60
N ALA A 63 14.66 -11.35 -17.58
CA ALA A 63 13.97 -10.77 -18.74
C ALA A 63 14.89 -10.01 -19.72
N VAL A 64 16.17 -9.81 -19.36
CA VAL A 64 17.15 -9.07 -20.18
C VAL A 64 17.44 -9.80 -21.50
N ASP A 65 17.51 -9.07 -22.61
CA ASP A 65 17.98 -9.62 -23.89
C ASP A 65 19.40 -10.20 -23.79
N SER A 66 19.61 -11.38 -24.38
CA SER A 66 20.92 -12.04 -24.39
C SER A 66 22.00 -11.12 -24.96
N GLY A 67 22.99 -10.78 -24.14
CA GLY A 67 24.15 -9.98 -24.54
C GLY A 67 24.08 -8.49 -24.21
N PHE A 68 22.96 -7.98 -23.69
CA PHE A 68 22.91 -6.64 -23.12
C PHE A 68 23.61 -6.59 -21.76
N ASN A 69 24.45 -5.58 -21.53
CA ASN A 69 25.22 -5.42 -20.28
C ASN A 69 25.30 -3.95 -19.80
N GLY A 70 24.50 -3.07 -20.41
CA GLY A 70 24.46 -1.64 -20.13
C GLY A 70 23.53 -1.25 -18.97
N ASP A 71 23.20 0.03 -18.92
CA ASP A 71 22.20 0.57 -18.00
C ASP A 71 20.83 0.62 -18.69
N ALA A 72 19.76 0.33 -17.96
CA ALA A 72 18.38 0.37 -18.46
C ALA A 72 17.43 1.01 -17.45
N TRP A 73 16.49 1.84 -17.92
CA TRP A 73 15.56 2.55 -17.03
C TRP A 73 14.63 1.60 -16.27
N ILE A 74 14.37 1.98 -15.02
CA ILE A 74 13.30 1.46 -14.16
C ILE A 74 12.42 2.63 -13.70
N GLY A 75 11.31 2.34 -13.03
CA GLY A 75 10.30 3.34 -12.65
C GLY A 75 10.71 4.27 -11.51
N LEU A 76 11.87 4.08 -10.90
CA LEU A 76 12.29 4.89 -9.76
C LEU A 76 12.87 6.25 -10.22
N TYR A 77 12.36 7.34 -9.66
CA TYR A 77 12.76 8.71 -9.99
C TYR A 77 12.72 9.62 -8.76
N ASP A 78 13.55 10.67 -8.75
CA ASP A 78 13.66 11.66 -7.68
C ASP A 78 13.02 12.98 -8.13
N ASP A 79 11.76 13.21 -7.75
CA ASP A 79 11.11 14.49 -8.01
C ASP A 79 11.62 15.56 -7.04
N ARG A 80 12.54 16.39 -7.53
CA ARG A 80 13.14 17.49 -6.75
C ARG A 80 12.16 18.60 -6.42
N ASP A 81 11.03 18.67 -7.10
CA ASP A 81 10.03 19.73 -6.91
C ASP A 81 8.86 19.26 -6.03
N ASN A 82 8.74 17.96 -5.73
CA ASN A 82 7.69 17.39 -4.88
C ASN A 82 7.89 17.64 -3.38
N TRP A 83 7.93 18.91 -2.99
CA TRP A 83 8.04 19.34 -1.59
C TRP A 83 6.68 19.35 -0.90
N GLN A 84 6.61 18.71 0.26
CA GLN A 84 5.41 18.55 1.07
C GLN A 84 5.60 19.16 2.46
N TRP A 85 4.52 19.70 3.00
CA TRP A 85 4.50 20.15 4.39
C TRP A 85 4.20 18.97 5.32
N SER A 86 4.88 18.91 6.46
CA SER A 86 4.70 17.84 7.45
C SER A 86 3.29 17.79 8.03
N LEU A 87 2.60 18.93 8.10
CA LEU A 87 1.22 19.03 8.53
C LEU A 87 0.28 18.70 7.36
N VAL A 88 -0.41 17.57 7.44
CA VAL A 88 -1.23 16.97 6.35
C VAL A 88 -2.70 17.41 6.38
N ASP A 89 -3.08 18.36 7.23
CA ASP A 89 -4.48 18.82 7.33
C ASP A 89 -4.89 19.65 6.09
N SER A 90 -5.68 19.06 5.20
CA SER A 90 -6.17 19.74 3.99
C SER A 90 -7.07 20.95 4.28
N GLY A 91 -7.70 21.01 5.46
CA GLY A 91 -8.51 22.15 5.88
C GLY A 91 -7.68 23.34 6.38
N PHE A 92 -6.38 23.14 6.63
CA PHE A 92 -5.47 24.18 7.11
C PHE A 92 -4.94 25.10 6.01
N TYR A 93 -4.85 24.60 4.77
CA TYR A 93 -4.31 25.32 3.62
C TYR A 93 -5.43 25.84 2.71
N SER A 94 -5.34 27.10 2.32
CA SER A 94 -6.08 27.65 1.18
C SER A 94 -5.37 27.35 -0.14
N GLU A 95 -6.07 27.50 -1.26
CA GLU A 95 -5.50 27.32 -2.61
C GLU A 95 -4.24 28.19 -2.79
N GLY A 96 -3.12 27.58 -3.19
CA GLY A 96 -1.84 28.27 -3.40
C GLY A 96 -0.94 28.39 -2.15
N GLU A 97 -1.43 28.02 -0.96
CA GLU A 97 -0.64 28.15 0.28
C GLU A 97 0.41 27.04 0.42
N THR A 98 0.22 25.88 -0.20
CA THR A 98 1.18 24.77 -0.15
C THR A 98 2.39 24.99 -1.06
N GLU A 99 2.33 25.96 -1.96
CA GLU A 99 3.33 26.27 -3.01
C GLU A 99 4.23 27.45 -2.65
N PHE A 100 3.96 28.17 -1.55
CA PHE A 100 4.83 29.27 -1.13
C PHE A 100 6.24 28.76 -0.85
N ARG A 101 7.25 29.36 -1.49
CA ARG A 101 8.66 29.03 -1.31
C ARG A 101 9.49 30.30 -1.14
N ASN A 102 10.47 30.27 -0.23
CA ASN A 102 11.42 31.36 -0.05
C ASN A 102 12.88 30.87 -0.08
N TRP A 103 13.22 30.10 -1.12
CA TRP A 103 14.54 29.50 -1.30
C TRP A 103 15.69 30.52 -1.35
N TYR A 104 16.86 30.09 -0.93
CA TYR A 104 18.11 30.83 -0.99
C TYR A 104 18.86 30.51 -2.29
N GLY A 105 19.09 31.50 -3.15
CA GLY A 105 19.95 31.33 -4.33
C GLY A 105 19.49 30.23 -5.28
N SER A 106 20.29 29.17 -5.40
CA SER A 106 20.04 28.01 -6.27
C SER A 106 19.41 26.81 -5.56
N ASP A 107 19.02 26.97 -4.29
CA ASP A 107 18.29 25.94 -3.56
C ASP A 107 16.84 25.80 -4.08
N PRO A 108 16.24 24.60 -3.96
CA PRO A 108 16.82 23.39 -3.40
C PRO A 108 17.78 22.72 -4.38
N ASN A 109 18.97 22.35 -3.92
CA ASN A 109 20.04 21.87 -4.79
C ASN A 109 20.21 20.33 -4.75
N ASN A 110 19.63 19.67 -3.74
CA ASN A 110 19.66 18.23 -3.51
C ASN A 110 21.09 17.65 -3.51
N HIS A 111 22.00 18.24 -2.74
CA HIS A 111 23.41 17.88 -2.78
C HIS A 111 23.61 16.38 -2.47
N MET A 112 24.31 15.68 -3.37
CA MET A 112 24.58 14.23 -3.26
C MET A 112 23.33 13.35 -3.07
N SER A 113 22.14 13.80 -3.52
CA SER A 113 20.86 13.09 -3.31
C SER A 113 20.54 12.82 -1.84
N ARG A 114 20.87 13.76 -0.94
CA ARG A 114 20.69 13.60 0.52
C ARG A 114 19.93 14.73 1.18
N GLU A 115 19.70 15.84 0.50
CA GLU A 115 19.12 17.04 1.10
C GLU A 115 17.60 17.07 0.89
N HIS A 116 16.86 16.55 1.87
CA HIS A 116 15.43 16.30 1.75
C HIS A 116 14.58 17.04 2.81
N CYS A 117 15.23 17.81 3.68
CA CYS A 117 14.60 18.52 4.79
C CYS A 117 14.99 19.99 4.77
N VAL A 118 14.08 20.88 5.16
CA VAL A 118 14.29 22.33 4.93
C VAL A 118 14.55 23.09 6.22
N GLY A 119 15.65 23.84 6.20
CA GLY A 119 16.00 24.80 7.24
C GLY A 119 15.77 26.25 6.77
N MET A 120 15.22 27.08 7.65
CA MET A 120 15.16 28.53 7.47
C MET A 120 16.41 29.17 8.08
N PHE A 121 17.11 30.01 7.30
CA PHE A 121 18.23 30.83 7.76
C PHE A 121 17.78 32.02 8.61
N ASN A 122 18.75 32.66 9.26
CA ASN A 122 18.55 33.87 10.05
C ASN A 122 18.19 35.13 9.25
N ASN A 123 17.97 35.01 7.94
CA ASN A 123 17.44 36.06 7.06
C ASN A 123 16.05 35.71 6.49
N GLY A 124 15.45 34.60 6.96
CA GLY A 124 14.15 34.12 6.52
C GLY A 124 14.14 33.31 5.22
N GLN A 125 15.27 33.17 4.52
CA GLN A 125 15.38 32.34 3.31
C GLN A 125 15.65 30.87 3.67
N TRP A 126 15.36 29.95 2.74
CA TRP A 126 15.35 28.52 3.01
C TRP A 126 16.44 27.80 2.19
N ALA A 127 16.97 26.71 2.72
CA ALA A 127 17.75 25.75 1.96
C ALA A 127 17.38 24.32 2.37
N ASP A 128 17.63 23.38 1.48
CA ASP A 128 17.52 21.95 1.76
C ASP A 128 18.80 21.44 2.45
N PHE A 129 18.62 20.45 3.31
CA PHE A 129 19.64 19.86 4.15
C PHE A 129 19.37 18.37 4.35
N THR A 130 20.40 17.66 4.76
CA THR A 130 20.26 16.26 5.20
C THR A 130 19.30 16.18 6.39
N CYS A 131 18.39 15.23 6.38
CA CYS A 131 17.40 15.06 7.46
C CYS A 131 17.98 14.44 8.74
N ASP A 132 19.16 13.85 8.62
CA ASP A 132 19.82 12.92 9.52
C ASP A 132 20.94 13.56 10.36
N GLU A 133 21.66 12.76 11.16
CA GLU A 133 22.53 13.19 12.27
C GLU A 133 23.56 14.26 11.93
N GLY A 134 23.96 14.38 10.66
CA GLY A 134 24.88 15.42 10.18
C GLY A 134 24.33 16.85 10.30
N SER A 135 23.02 17.01 10.44
CA SER A 135 22.34 18.32 10.52
C SER A 135 21.39 18.36 11.72
N GLN A 136 21.88 18.89 12.85
CA GLN A 136 21.04 19.12 14.04
C GLN A 136 20.80 20.61 14.24
N LEU A 137 19.53 21.01 14.17
CA LEU A 137 19.09 22.40 14.30
C LEU A 137 17.99 22.52 15.35
N PRO A 138 17.83 23.69 15.98
CA PRO A 138 16.60 24.07 16.66
C PRO A 138 15.43 24.05 15.67
N SER A 139 14.18 24.01 16.14
CA SER A 139 13.02 23.92 15.26
C SER A 139 11.92 24.92 15.63
N ILE A 140 11.03 25.17 14.67
CA ILE A 140 9.81 25.94 14.92
C ILE A 140 8.63 24.97 14.88
N CYS A 141 7.94 24.83 15.99
CA CYS A 141 6.67 24.09 16.04
C CYS A 141 5.50 25.03 15.77
N TYR A 142 4.48 24.51 15.09
CA TYR A 142 3.17 25.11 14.98
C TYR A 142 2.24 24.56 16.06
N ASN A 143 1.46 25.45 16.67
CA ASN A 143 0.46 25.11 17.67
C ASN A 143 -0.87 25.77 17.30
N GLY A 144 -1.82 24.96 16.79
CA GLY A 144 -3.09 25.45 16.24
C GLY A 144 -4.03 26.11 17.25
N ASP A 145 -3.97 25.70 18.53
CA ASP A 145 -4.92 26.10 19.56
C ASP A 145 -4.39 27.16 20.55
N ALA A 146 -3.18 27.68 20.31
CA ALA A 146 -2.48 28.55 21.25
C ALA A 146 -2.54 30.04 20.88
N ALA A 147 -2.45 30.90 21.90
CA ALA A 147 -2.30 32.35 21.73
C ALA A 147 -1.00 32.73 20.99
N GLN A 148 0.00 31.84 20.99
CA GLN A 148 1.23 31.95 20.21
C GLN A 148 1.30 30.76 19.25
N ARG A 149 1.14 31.03 17.95
CA ARG A 149 1.02 29.98 16.92
C ARG A 149 2.35 29.32 16.54
N TYR A 150 3.46 30.03 16.68
CA TYR A 150 4.81 29.55 16.38
C TYR A 150 5.67 29.57 17.63
N ILE A 151 6.31 28.44 17.92
CA ILE A 151 7.09 28.22 19.13
C ILE A 151 8.50 27.78 18.72
N LEU A 152 9.52 28.52 19.15
CA LEU A 152 10.91 28.14 18.97
C LEU A 152 11.29 27.08 20.00
N ILE A 153 11.76 25.94 19.50
CA ILE A 153 12.34 24.86 20.29
C ILE A 153 13.86 24.95 20.14
N PRO A 154 14.58 25.42 21.18
CA PRO A 154 16.02 25.69 21.09
C PRO A 154 16.87 24.41 21.03
N GLU A 155 16.32 23.26 21.44
CA GLU A 155 17.02 21.98 21.44
C GLU A 155 17.36 21.56 20.01
N ARG A 156 18.64 21.31 19.77
CA ARG A 156 19.12 20.84 18.46
C ARG A 156 18.74 19.38 18.26
N LYS A 157 18.02 19.13 17.18
CA LYS A 157 17.49 17.81 16.80
C LYS A 157 17.69 17.60 15.30
N THR A 158 17.76 16.34 14.87
CA THR A 158 17.55 16.01 13.46
C THR A 158 16.14 16.42 13.05
N TRP A 159 15.88 16.57 11.74
CA TRP A 159 14.57 17.03 11.28
C TRP A 159 13.45 16.09 11.74
N ARG A 160 13.68 14.77 11.68
CA ARG A 160 12.72 13.75 12.13
C ARG A 160 12.45 13.81 13.63
N GLU A 161 13.49 13.93 14.45
CA GLU A 161 13.33 14.10 15.90
C GLU A 161 12.60 15.39 16.26
N ALA A 162 12.84 16.47 15.51
CA ALA A 162 12.14 17.74 15.68
C ALA A 162 10.65 17.61 15.33
N GLN A 163 10.31 16.92 14.23
CA GLN A 163 8.94 16.62 13.84
C GLN A 163 8.21 15.80 14.89
N SER A 164 8.81 14.70 15.35
CA SER A 164 8.24 13.86 16.41
C SER A 164 7.98 14.69 17.67
N TYR A 165 8.95 15.50 18.10
CA TYR A 165 8.78 16.38 19.25
C TYR A 165 7.62 17.37 19.07
N CYS A 166 7.52 18.05 17.92
CA CYS A 166 6.43 18.99 17.67
C CYS A 166 5.06 18.30 17.64
N ARG A 167 4.95 17.08 17.13
CA ARG A 167 3.69 16.31 17.13
C ARG A 167 3.29 15.79 18.51
N GLU A 168 4.27 15.51 19.37
CA GLU A 168 4.02 15.06 20.74
C GLU A 168 3.62 16.20 21.67
N GLN A 169 4.20 17.40 21.49
CA GLN A 169 4.03 18.53 22.41
C GLN A 169 3.12 19.64 21.86
N HIS A 170 2.93 19.69 20.54
CA HIS A 170 2.20 20.73 19.81
C HIS A 170 1.38 20.10 18.67
N THR A 171 1.23 20.77 17.52
CA THR A 171 0.54 20.22 16.35
C THR A 171 1.51 19.53 15.39
N ASP A 172 2.49 20.25 14.84
CA ASP A 172 3.54 19.71 13.95
C ASP A 172 4.68 20.76 13.82
N LEU A 173 5.72 20.49 13.03
CA LEU A 173 6.64 21.51 12.55
C LEU A 173 5.90 22.62 11.77
N ALA A 174 6.44 23.82 11.82
CA ALA A 174 5.81 24.99 11.22
C ALA A 174 5.74 24.89 9.70
N SER A 175 4.52 25.04 9.17
CA SER A 175 4.28 25.29 7.76
C SER A 175 4.30 26.77 7.48
N VAL A 176 4.91 27.20 6.37
CA VAL A 176 5.05 28.61 6.01
C VAL A 176 4.22 28.88 4.76
N ARG A 177 3.04 29.48 4.94
CA ARG A 177 2.05 29.59 3.86
C ARG A 177 2.15 30.87 3.05
N ASN A 178 2.84 31.87 3.58
CA ASN A 178 3.01 33.17 2.94
C ASN A 178 4.16 33.97 3.55
N GLN A 179 4.47 35.12 2.93
CA GLN A 179 5.55 36.00 3.36
C GLN A 179 5.37 36.56 4.79
N ALA A 180 4.13 36.77 5.25
CA ALA A 180 3.88 37.32 6.58
C ALA A 180 4.23 36.29 7.67
N GLU A 181 3.82 35.04 7.49
CA GLU A 181 4.22 33.93 8.37
C GLU A 181 5.73 33.70 8.33
N ASN A 182 6.35 33.77 7.14
CA ASN A 182 7.80 33.66 7.00
C ASN A 182 8.54 34.72 7.84
N GLN A 183 8.04 35.96 7.80
CA GLN A 183 8.58 37.07 8.57
C GLN A 183 8.40 36.89 10.08
N GLU A 184 7.23 36.40 10.51
CA GLU A 184 6.93 36.10 11.91
C GLU A 184 7.88 35.04 12.47
N ILE A 185 8.03 33.92 11.74
CA ILE A 185 8.92 32.82 12.11
C ILE A 185 10.37 33.28 12.12
N TRP A 186 10.80 34.03 11.11
CA TRP A 186 12.15 34.59 11.03
C TRP A 186 12.48 35.46 12.26
N ASN A 187 11.58 36.38 12.62
CA ASN A 187 11.76 37.26 13.77
C ASN A 187 11.86 36.49 15.10
N LEU A 188 11.18 35.34 15.20
CA LEU A 188 11.24 34.46 16.36
C LEU A 188 12.54 33.64 16.42
N ALA A 189 12.99 33.13 15.27
CA ALA A 189 14.06 32.16 15.18
C ALA A 189 15.42 32.72 15.65
N GLY A 190 15.82 33.88 15.14
CA GLY A 190 17.12 34.52 15.44
C GLY A 190 18.37 33.73 15.05
N GLN A 191 18.21 32.49 14.57
CA GLN A 191 19.23 31.55 14.12
C GLN A 191 18.63 30.64 13.05
N MET A 192 19.44 29.73 12.53
CA MET A 192 18.95 28.73 11.59
C MET A 192 18.07 27.69 12.30
N VAL A 193 16.90 27.39 11.74
CA VAL A 193 15.89 26.52 12.37
C VAL A 193 15.24 25.58 11.36
N TRP A 194 14.81 24.40 11.81
CA TRP A 194 13.95 23.52 11.04
C TRP A 194 12.54 24.09 10.89
N ILE A 195 11.99 23.95 9.68
CA ILE A 195 10.57 24.13 9.35
C ILE A 195 10.02 22.83 8.77
N GLY A 196 8.69 22.74 8.65
CA GLY A 196 7.98 21.51 8.29
C GLY A 196 8.06 21.10 6.83
N LEU A 197 8.78 21.83 5.97
CA LEU A 197 8.92 21.47 4.56
C LEU A 197 9.94 20.33 4.42
N PHE A 198 9.55 19.28 3.72
CA PHE A 198 10.38 18.12 3.43
C PHE A 198 10.00 17.52 2.08
N ARG A 199 10.79 16.55 1.62
CA ARG A 199 10.46 15.73 0.44
C ARG A 199 10.73 14.27 0.76
N GLU A 200 9.94 13.39 0.18
CA GLU A 200 10.29 11.97 0.12
C GLU A 200 11.28 11.77 -1.04
N ALA A 201 12.28 10.93 -0.81
CA ALA A 201 13.33 10.70 -1.78
C ALA A 201 13.07 9.43 -2.56
N TRP A 202 13.20 9.52 -3.89
CA TRP A 202 13.04 8.41 -4.83
C TRP A 202 11.68 7.70 -4.72
N GLU A 203 10.76 8.12 -5.58
CA GLU A 203 9.42 7.56 -5.73
C GLU A 203 9.37 6.64 -6.95
N TRP A 204 8.44 5.68 -6.93
CA TRP A 204 8.17 4.87 -8.11
C TRP A 204 7.13 5.56 -9.00
N SER A 205 7.34 5.52 -10.31
CA SER A 205 6.43 6.06 -11.32
C SER A 205 5.03 5.45 -11.24
N ASP A 206 4.96 4.22 -10.74
CA ASP A 206 3.72 3.51 -10.52
C ASP A 206 3.03 3.86 -9.18
N GLN A 207 3.54 4.83 -8.42
CA GLN A 207 3.05 5.23 -7.09
C GLN A 207 3.05 4.08 -6.07
N SER A 208 3.80 3.00 -6.33
CA SER A 208 4.01 1.94 -5.35
C SER A 208 4.83 2.46 -4.17
N ASN A 209 4.58 1.86 -3.01
CA ASN A 209 5.30 2.18 -1.78
C ASN A 209 6.45 1.18 -1.52
N SER A 210 7.03 0.60 -2.58
CA SER A 210 8.18 -0.28 -2.42
C SER A 210 9.32 0.47 -1.76
N SER A 211 9.82 -0.08 -0.66
CA SER A 211 11.01 0.40 0.04
C SER A 211 12.29 -0.30 -0.40
N TYR A 212 12.21 -1.28 -1.30
CA TYR A 212 13.37 -2.00 -1.79
C TYR A 212 14.27 -1.07 -2.58
N ARG A 213 15.55 -1.04 -2.22
CA ARG A 213 16.57 -0.21 -2.87
C ARG A 213 17.83 -1.04 -3.07
N SER A 214 18.32 -1.13 -4.30
CA SER A 214 19.53 -1.90 -4.65
C SER A 214 20.57 -1.02 -5.34
N TRP A 215 20.85 0.15 -4.77
CA TRP A 215 21.85 1.09 -5.29
C TRP A 215 23.26 0.51 -5.35
N SER A 216 24.02 0.95 -6.34
CA SER A 216 25.46 0.70 -6.43
C SER A 216 26.20 1.40 -5.30
N SER A 217 27.40 0.92 -4.97
CA SER A 217 28.23 1.56 -3.95
C SER A 217 28.48 3.03 -4.29
N GLY A 218 28.09 3.93 -3.38
CA GLY A 218 28.27 5.38 -3.54
C GLY A 218 27.16 6.07 -4.35
N GLN A 219 26.09 5.37 -4.70
CA GLN A 219 24.91 5.91 -5.40
C GLN A 219 23.70 5.95 -4.44
N PRO A 220 22.69 6.79 -4.72
CA PRO A 220 22.71 7.85 -5.74
C PRO A 220 23.70 8.98 -5.38
N ASP A 221 24.33 9.60 -6.36
CA ASP A 221 25.36 10.64 -6.13
C ASP A 221 25.04 12.03 -6.70
N ASN A 222 23.94 12.17 -7.44
CA ASN A 222 23.53 13.41 -8.09
C ASN A 222 24.67 14.11 -8.85
N ALA A 223 25.53 13.36 -9.54
CA ALA A 223 26.64 13.91 -10.30
C ALA A 223 26.16 14.96 -11.31
N GLY A 224 26.71 16.17 -11.20
CA GLY A 224 26.30 17.31 -12.03
C GLY A 224 24.98 17.97 -11.61
N GLY A 225 24.39 17.56 -10.48
CA GLY A 225 23.21 18.18 -9.88
C GLY A 225 21.90 17.95 -10.67
N ASN A 226 21.85 16.95 -11.54
CA ASN A 226 20.71 16.70 -12.42
C ASN A 226 20.42 15.21 -12.70
N GLN A 227 20.84 14.31 -11.81
CA GLN A 227 20.57 12.88 -11.93
C GLN A 227 19.37 12.49 -11.08
N ASN A 228 18.19 12.51 -11.70
CA ASN A 228 16.92 12.34 -11.01
C ASN A 228 16.19 11.05 -11.43
N CYS A 229 16.79 10.20 -12.25
CA CYS A 229 16.14 8.98 -12.76
C CYS A 229 17.03 7.76 -12.55
N ALA A 230 16.47 6.65 -12.07
CA ALA A 230 17.24 5.45 -11.75
C ALA A 230 17.27 4.47 -12.93
N ALA A 231 18.43 3.89 -13.17
CA ALA A 231 18.62 2.78 -14.10
C ALA A 231 19.26 1.59 -13.38
N VAL A 232 18.84 0.38 -13.75
CA VAL A 232 19.55 -0.86 -13.41
C VAL A 232 20.79 -0.98 -14.27
N ARG A 233 21.92 -1.36 -13.68
CA ARG A 233 23.16 -1.69 -14.38
C ARG A 233 23.30 -3.19 -14.50
N ILE A 234 23.05 -3.72 -15.69
CA ILE A 234 23.04 -5.18 -15.91
C ILE A 234 24.42 -5.80 -15.66
N SER A 235 25.49 -5.09 -16.03
CA SER A 235 26.87 -5.53 -15.76
C SER A 235 27.28 -5.54 -14.28
N ASP A 236 26.53 -4.86 -13.40
CA ASP A 236 26.74 -4.86 -11.94
C ASP A 236 25.62 -5.63 -11.22
N SER A 237 25.24 -6.79 -11.79
CA SER A 237 24.23 -7.68 -11.20
C SER A 237 22.89 -6.98 -10.91
N GLY A 238 22.52 -5.99 -11.72
CA GLY A 238 21.27 -5.25 -11.59
C GLY A 238 21.28 -4.12 -10.55
N ARG A 239 22.44 -3.77 -9.98
CA ARG A 239 22.52 -2.61 -9.07
C ARG A 239 22.17 -1.29 -9.74
N TRP A 240 21.64 -0.36 -8.98
CA TRP A 240 21.05 0.87 -9.51
C TRP A 240 22.03 2.03 -9.52
N ARG A 241 21.82 2.95 -10.45
CA ARG A 241 22.52 4.23 -10.56
C ARG A 241 21.55 5.32 -10.94
N ASP A 242 21.76 6.52 -10.42
CA ASP A 242 21.01 7.68 -10.85
C ASP A 242 21.65 8.27 -12.11
N HIS A 243 20.81 8.80 -12.98
CA HIS A 243 21.19 9.36 -14.27
C HIS A 243 20.31 10.56 -14.60
N ASN A 244 20.82 11.42 -15.49
CA ASN A 244 20.02 12.48 -16.05
C ASN A 244 18.87 11.87 -16.84
N CYS A 245 17.64 12.25 -16.52
CA CYS A 245 16.42 11.68 -17.11
C CYS A 245 16.35 11.81 -18.64
N ASN A 246 17.08 12.76 -19.24
CA ASN A 246 17.17 12.94 -20.69
C ASN A 246 18.18 12.00 -21.37
N THR A 247 18.91 11.20 -20.59
CA THR A 247 19.80 10.17 -21.14
C THR A 247 18.97 9.11 -21.86
N MET A 248 19.48 8.63 -22.99
CA MET A 248 18.77 7.66 -23.81
C MET A 248 19.22 6.25 -23.46
N PHE A 249 18.36 5.47 -22.79
CA PHE A 249 18.64 4.07 -22.44
C PHE A 249 17.50 3.16 -22.90
N PRO A 250 17.80 1.85 -23.12
CA PRO A 250 16.78 0.79 -23.02
C PRO A 250 16.09 0.82 -21.66
N PHE A 251 14.97 0.11 -21.52
CA PHE A 251 14.17 0.22 -20.31
C PHE A 251 13.36 -1.04 -20.03
N PHE A 252 12.95 -1.21 -18.78
CA PHE A 252 12.07 -2.29 -18.37
C PHE A 252 10.66 -1.74 -18.13
N CYS A 253 9.68 -2.36 -18.75
CA CYS A 253 8.29 -2.24 -18.35
C CYS A 253 7.89 -3.42 -17.46
N TYR A 254 6.78 -3.30 -16.76
CA TYR A 254 6.16 -4.45 -16.11
C TYR A 254 4.66 -4.55 -16.40
N ASP A 255 4.11 -5.74 -16.19
CA ASP A 255 2.67 -5.97 -16.11
C ASP A 255 2.24 -6.50 -14.72
N ASP A 256 1.22 -5.86 -14.12
CA ASP A 256 0.61 -6.21 -12.83
C ASP A 256 -0.38 -7.39 -12.91
N ASN A 257 -0.51 -8.01 -14.09
CA ASN A 257 -1.47 -9.08 -14.37
C ASN A 257 -2.94 -8.71 -14.09
N LEU A 258 -3.28 -7.42 -13.98
CA LEU A 258 -4.64 -6.93 -13.82
C LEU A 258 -5.19 -6.39 -15.14
N ILE A 259 -6.45 -6.74 -15.44
CA ILE A 259 -7.16 -6.29 -16.64
C ILE A 259 -8.42 -5.57 -16.20
N LEU A 260 -8.48 -4.26 -16.42
CA LEU A 260 -9.73 -3.53 -16.35
C LEU A 260 -10.55 -3.81 -17.61
N VAL A 261 -11.72 -4.41 -17.44
CA VAL A 261 -12.71 -4.61 -18.50
C VAL A 261 -13.73 -3.47 -18.45
N ARG A 262 -13.76 -2.66 -19.51
CA ARG A 262 -14.64 -1.48 -19.64
C ARG A 262 -16.04 -1.83 -20.19
N GLU A 263 -16.55 -3.01 -19.86
CA GLU A 263 -17.93 -3.41 -20.14
C GLU A 263 -18.76 -3.27 -18.87
N ASN A 264 -20.03 -2.90 -19.01
CA ASN A 264 -20.96 -2.84 -17.88
C ASN A 264 -21.64 -4.20 -17.76
N LYS A 265 -21.41 -4.92 -16.66
CA LYS A 265 -21.97 -6.25 -16.42
C LYS A 265 -22.39 -6.42 -14.97
N SER A 266 -23.41 -7.24 -14.75
CA SER A 266 -23.70 -7.74 -13.40
C SER A 266 -22.52 -8.54 -12.86
N TRP A 267 -22.43 -8.71 -11.54
CA TRP A 267 -21.28 -9.38 -10.94
C TRP A 267 -21.15 -10.84 -11.43
N ASP A 268 -22.27 -11.57 -11.57
CA ASP A 268 -22.25 -12.97 -12.01
C ASP A 268 -21.82 -13.09 -13.51
N GLU A 269 -22.15 -12.09 -14.33
CA GLU A 269 -21.69 -12.00 -15.73
C GLU A 269 -20.22 -11.58 -15.84
N ALA A 270 -19.78 -10.63 -15.03
CA ALA A 270 -18.38 -10.20 -14.94
C ALA A 270 -17.48 -11.36 -14.51
N LEU A 271 -17.91 -12.12 -13.50
CA LEU A 271 -17.25 -13.36 -13.06
C LEU A 271 -17.11 -14.36 -14.21
N SER A 272 -18.22 -14.61 -14.90
CA SER A 272 -18.26 -15.54 -16.03
C SER A 272 -17.35 -15.08 -17.17
N PHE A 273 -17.29 -13.77 -17.43
CA PHE A 273 -16.39 -13.17 -18.42
C PHE A 273 -14.93 -13.40 -18.05
N CYS A 274 -14.51 -13.04 -16.83
CA CYS A 274 -13.12 -13.20 -16.40
C CYS A 274 -12.67 -14.66 -16.52
N ARG A 275 -13.52 -15.62 -16.11
CA ARG A 275 -13.22 -17.06 -16.20
C ARG A 275 -13.16 -17.62 -17.61
N GLN A 276 -13.82 -16.97 -18.57
CA GLN A 276 -13.81 -17.42 -19.96
C GLN A 276 -12.68 -16.80 -20.78
N GLN A 277 -12.38 -15.53 -20.53
CA GLN A 277 -11.44 -14.74 -21.34
C GLN A 277 -10.08 -14.55 -20.69
N HIS A 278 -10.02 -14.63 -19.36
CA HIS A 278 -8.88 -14.27 -18.53
C HIS A 278 -8.68 -15.33 -17.41
N GLY A 279 -8.43 -14.91 -16.16
CA GLY A 279 -8.37 -15.77 -14.98
C GLY A 279 -9.64 -15.73 -14.15
N ASP A 280 -9.69 -14.93 -13.09
CA ASP A 280 -10.89 -14.74 -12.26
C ASP A 280 -11.12 -13.25 -11.97
N LEU A 281 -12.21 -12.87 -11.30
CA LEU A 281 -12.30 -11.52 -10.75
C LEU A 281 -11.19 -11.34 -9.71
N VAL A 282 -10.57 -10.15 -9.69
CA VAL A 282 -9.41 -9.87 -8.84
C VAL A 282 -9.74 -10.07 -7.36
N SER A 283 -8.81 -10.70 -6.65
CA SER A 283 -8.80 -10.76 -5.18
C SER A 283 -7.75 -9.80 -4.65
N VAL A 284 -8.00 -9.17 -3.51
CA VAL A 284 -7.11 -8.14 -2.95
C VAL A 284 -6.58 -8.56 -1.58
N PRO A 285 -5.56 -9.42 -1.53
CA PRO A 285 -5.05 -9.97 -0.27
C PRO A 285 -4.10 -9.04 0.49
N THR A 286 -3.56 -8.00 -0.17
CA THR A 286 -2.54 -7.12 0.39
C THR A 286 -2.78 -5.67 -0.02
N GLU A 287 -2.18 -4.75 0.74
CA GLU A 287 -2.19 -3.31 0.41
C GLU A 287 -1.55 -3.02 -0.95
N GLN A 288 -0.53 -3.79 -1.34
CA GLN A 288 0.10 -3.66 -2.64
C GLN A 288 -0.88 -3.96 -3.78
N VAL A 289 -1.62 -5.07 -3.68
CA VAL A 289 -2.65 -5.41 -4.69
C VAL A 289 -3.76 -4.37 -4.69
N GLN A 290 -4.12 -3.81 -3.53
CA GLN A 290 -5.08 -2.70 -3.47
C GLN A 290 -4.61 -1.51 -4.29
N ARG A 291 -3.34 -1.10 -4.19
CA ARG A 291 -2.81 0.03 -4.96
C ARG A 291 -2.90 -0.24 -6.47
N TRP A 292 -2.59 -1.46 -6.92
CA TRP A 292 -2.76 -1.82 -8.33
C TRP A 292 -4.23 -1.77 -8.76
N VAL A 293 -5.14 -2.34 -7.96
CA VAL A 293 -6.59 -2.28 -8.22
C VAL A 293 -7.10 -0.84 -8.26
N ASN A 294 -6.65 0.02 -7.35
CA ASN A 294 -6.98 1.44 -7.27
C ASN A 294 -6.57 2.18 -8.55
N ARG A 295 -5.32 2.00 -8.98
CA ARG A 295 -4.80 2.59 -10.22
C ARG A 295 -5.62 2.15 -11.44
N ARG A 296 -5.94 0.85 -11.53
CA ARG A 296 -6.78 0.33 -12.62
C ARG A 296 -8.20 0.91 -12.55
N ALA A 297 -8.78 1.00 -11.36
CA ALA A 297 -10.14 1.50 -11.16
C ALA A 297 -10.30 2.98 -11.56
N GLN A 298 -9.28 3.82 -11.39
CA GLN A 298 -9.30 5.23 -11.86
C GLN A 298 -9.54 5.37 -13.37
N SER A 299 -9.17 4.35 -14.14
CA SER A 299 -9.35 4.32 -15.60
C SER A 299 -10.72 3.77 -16.03
N ALA A 300 -11.61 3.46 -15.08
CA ALA A 300 -12.95 2.96 -15.33
C ALA A 300 -13.94 4.11 -15.63
N SER A 301 -14.97 3.79 -16.40
CA SER A 301 -16.07 4.73 -16.69
C SER A 301 -17.18 4.70 -15.64
N THR A 302 -17.26 3.63 -14.85
CA THR A 302 -18.26 3.45 -13.79
C THR A 302 -17.73 3.99 -12.45
N ALA A 303 -18.62 4.50 -11.60
CA ALA A 303 -18.24 5.04 -10.28
C ALA A 303 -17.66 3.99 -9.32
N HIS A 304 -17.94 2.72 -9.59
CA HIS A 304 -17.41 1.58 -8.86
C HIS A 304 -16.99 0.48 -9.85
N VAL A 305 -16.10 -0.41 -9.41
CA VAL A 305 -15.54 -1.48 -10.24
C VAL A 305 -15.63 -2.81 -9.49
N TRP A 306 -16.20 -3.84 -10.11
CA TRP A 306 -16.34 -5.14 -9.47
C TRP A 306 -14.98 -5.81 -9.19
N MET A 307 -14.94 -6.46 -8.03
CA MET A 307 -13.87 -7.36 -7.59
C MET A 307 -14.46 -8.72 -7.16
N GLY A 308 -13.60 -9.70 -6.87
CA GLY A 308 -13.99 -11.06 -6.49
C GLY A 308 -14.64 -11.21 -5.11
N LEU A 309 -14.84 -10.11 -4.38
CA LEU A 309 -15.34 -10.14 -3.01
C LEU A 309 -16.86 -10.41 -2.98
N ARG A 310 -17.29 -11.43 -2.23
CA ARG A 310 -18.71 -11.80 -2.06
C ARG A 310 -19.06 -12.05 -0.61
N PHE A 311 -20.29 -11.73 -0.22
CA PHE A 311 -20.77 -11.98 1.14
C PHE A 311 -21.40 -13.37 1.25
N SER A 312 -20.96 -14.18 2.24
CA SER A 312 -21.58 -15.46 2.55
C SER A 312 -22.75 -15.29 3.52
N CYS A 313 -23.95 -15.65 3.08
CA CYS A 313 -25.16 -15.64 3.91
C CYS A 313 -25.09 -16.61 5.10
N ALA A 314 -24.49 -17.77 4.89
CA ALA A 314 -24.46 -18.85 5.87
C ALA A 314 -23.47 -18.56 7.01
N MET A 315 -22.38 -17.86 6.69
CA MET A 315 -21.31 -17.57 7.63
C MET A 315 -21.26 -16.11 8.09
N LYS A 316 -22.00 -15.22 7.44
CA LYS A 316 -22.12 -13.80 7.79
C LYS A 316 -20.81 -13.02 7.69
N PHE A 317 -19.95 -13.37 6.73
CA PHE A 317 -18.72 -12.63 6.46
C PHE A 317 -18.38 -12.61 4.96
N TRP A 318 -17.46 -11.73 4.59
CA TRP A 318 -16.97 -11.52 3.22
C TRP A 318 -15.84 -12.49 2.85
N LEU A 319 -15.87 -12.99 1.62
CA LEU A 319 -14.93 -13.98 1.08
C LEU A 319 -14.48 -13.63 -0.33
N TRP A 320 -13.22 -13.88 -0.62
CA TRP A 320 -12.70 -13.92 -1.98
C TRP A 320 -13.11 -15.20 -2.71
N LEU A 321 -12.95 -15.22 -4.05
CA LEU A 321 -13.42 -16.31 -4.90
C LEU A 321 -12.66 -17.62 -4.74
N ASP A 322 -11.40 -17.54 -4.36
CA ASP A 322 -10.52 -18.66 -4.00
C ASP A 322 -10.79 -19.20 -2.57
N GLY A 323 -11.71 -18.57 -1.84
CA GLY A 323 -12.01 -18.91 -0.45
C GLY A 323 -10.97 -18.39 0.54
N GLU A 324 -10.05 -17.52 0.11
CA GLU A 324 -9.13 -16.85 1.02
C GLU A 324 -9.90 -15.86 1.91
N ILE A 325 -9.56 -15.92 3.21
CA ILE A 325 -9.90 -14.90 4.19
C ILE A 325 -8.60 -14.16 4.45
N THR A 326 -8.53 -12.92 3.95
CA THR A 326 -7.36 -12.06 4.09
C THR A 326 -7.62 -11.08 5.23
N TRP A 327 -6.59 -10.77 6.01
CA TRP A 327 -6.67 -9.77 7.08
C TRP A 327 -6.71 -8.35 6.52
N TYR A 328 -6.24 -8.16 5.28
CA TYR A 328 -6.28 -6.86 4.63
C TYR A 328 -7.72 -6.49 4.30
N GLN A 329 -8.13 -5.30 4.73
CA GLN A 329 -9.42 -4.72 4.45
C GLN A 329 -9.27 -3.23 4.14
N ASN A 330 -10.08 -2.73 3.21
CA ASN A 330 -10.09 -1.32 2.84
C ASN A 330 -11.53 -0.79 2.67
N TRP A 331 -12.47 -1.19 3.54
CA TRP A 331 -13.87 -0.78 3.47
C TRP A 331 -14.06 0.72 3.69
N ALA A 332 -14.99 1.30 2.93
CA ALA A 332 -15.54 2.61 3.24
C ALA A 332 -16.31 2.53 4.57
N PRO A 333 -16.32 3.59 5.40
CA PRO A 333 -17.03 3.59 6.68
C PRO A 333 -18.50 3.11 6.53
N GLY A 334 -18.86 2.06 7.27
CA GLY A 334 -20.21 1.47 7.28
C GLY A 334 -20.57 0.54 6.10
N ASN A 335 -19.65 0.25 5.19
CA ASN A 335 -19.88 -0.65 4.04
C ASN A 335 -19.51 -2.11 4.28
N ASP A 336 -18.91 -2.42 5.42
CA ASP A 336 -18.48 -3.74 5.86
C ASP A 336 -19.63 -4.67 6.25
N THR A 337 -20.80 -4.10 6.57
CA THR A 337 -22.03 -4.86 6.86
C THR A 337 -22.62 -5.49 5.59
N GLY A 338 -22.56 -6.81 5.51
CA GLY A 338 -23.01 -7.56 4.33
C GLY A 338 -24.42 -8.10 4.46
N GLU A 339 -25.21 -7.94 3.39
CA GLU A 339 -26.49 -8.61 3.21
C GLU A 339 -26.40 -9.66 2.11
N CYS A 340 -27.30 -10.65 2.15
CA CYS A 340 -27.40 -11.66 1.12
C CYS A 340 -27.60 -11.04 -0.27
N GLY A 341 -26.75 -11.44 -1.23
CA GLY A 341 -26.83 -10.93 -2.60
C GLY A 341 -26.02 -9.65 -2.86
N ARG A 342 -25.31 -9.13 -1.85
CA ARG A 342 -24.31 -8.07 -2.06
C ARG A 342 -22.98 -8.63 -2.55
N ARG A 343 -22.22 -7.78 -3.24
CA ARG A 343 -20.89 -8.02 -3.81
C ARG A 343 -19.99 -6.83 -3.53
N GLY A 344 -18.69 -7.07 -3.39
CA GLY A 344 -17.73 -6.01 -3.15
C GLY A 344 -17.32 -5.35 -4.45
N ALA A 345 -17.21 -4.04 -4.43
CA ALA A 345 -16.67 -3.21 -5.50
C ALA A 345 -15.72 -2.17 -4.91
N VAL A 346 -14.77 -1.67 -5.70
CA VAL A 346 -13.89 -0.57 -5.32
C VAL A 346 -14.41 0.72 -5.95
N GLU A 347 -14.34 1.84 -5.24
CA GLU A 347 -14.62 3.16 -5.81
C GLU A 347 -13.57 3.50 -6.87
N SER A 348 -14.00 4.02 -8.02
CA SER A 348 -13.09 4.48 -9.07
C SER A 348 -12.57 5.90 -8.85
N GLY A 349 -13.27 6.71 -8.03
CA GLY A 349 -12.94 8.10 -7.72
C GLY A 349 -12.17 8.29 -6.42
N ALA A 350 -12.31 9.47 -5.81
CA ALA A 350 -11.67 9.81 -4.54
C ALA A 350 -12.19 8.92 -3.41
N GLY A 351 -11.29 8.35 -2.59
CA GLY A 351 -11.58 7.37 -1.55
C GLY A 351 -10.94 6.02 -1.88
N GLN A 352 -11.24 5.47 -3.05
CA GLN A 352 -10.74 4.16 -3.51
C GLN A 352 -10.92 3.04 -2.47
N GLN A 353 -12.01 3.14 -1.70
CA GLN A 353 -12.35 2.19 -0.66
C GLN A 353 -13.33 1.14 -1.20
N TRP A 354 -13.49 0.05 -0.46
CA TRP A 354 -14.43 -1.02 -0.79
C TRP A 354 -15.83 -0.65 -0.36
N VAL A 355 -16.77 -0.87 -1.25
CA VAL A 355 -18.20 -0.72 -1.00
C VAL A 355 -18.91 -2.03 -1.26
N SER A 356 -20.03 -2.23 -0.57
CA SER A 356 -20.92 -3.35 -0.87
C SER A 356 -22.04 -2.86 -1.78
N LEU A 357 -22.33 -3.58 -2.86
CA LEU A 357 -23.37 -3.21 -3.82
C LEU A 357 -24.25 -4.42 -4.19
N PRO A 358 -25.51 -4.22 -4.61
CA PRO A 358 -26.34 -5.31 -5.12
C PRO A 358 -25.69 -5.98 -6.33
N LYS A 359 -25.67 -7.31 -6.38
CA LYS A 359 -25.03 -8.06 -7.49
C LYS A 359 -25.58 -7.77 -8.90
N THR A 360 -26.76 -7.15 -8.97
CA THR A 360 -27.47 -6.79 -10.20
C THR A 360 -26.98 -5.47 -10.81
N GLU A 361 -26.21 -4.66 -10.08
CA GLU A 361 -25.61 -3.45 -10.62
C GLU A 361 -24.67 -3.79 -11.79
N GLU A 362 -24.67 -2.96 -12.83
CA GLU A 362 -23.83 -3.15 -14.00
C GLU A 362 -22.60 -2.23 -13.93
N LEU A 363 -21.44 -2.80 -13.63
CA LEU A 363 -20.20 -2.07 -13.43
C LEU A 363 -19.11 -2.55 -14.38
N ASN A 364 -18.09 -1.72 -14.60
CA ASN A 364 -16.79 -2.21 -15.07
C ASN A 364 -16.20 -3.15 -14.00
N PHE A 365 -15.24 -3.98 -14.39
CA PHE A 365 -14.72 -5.02 -13.51
C PHE A 365 -13.26 -5.32 -13.79
N ILE A 366 -12.53 -5.76 -12.77
CA ILE A 366 -11.11 -6.10 -12.90
C ILE A 366 -10.94 -7.61 -12.82
N CYS A 367 -10.34 -8.18 -13.86
CA CYS A 367 -9.91 -9.56 -13.88
C CYS A 367 -8.42 -9.67 -13.51
N SER A 368 -8.03 -10.78 -12.91
CA SER A 368 -6.62 -11.19 -12.82
C SER A 368 -6.26 -12.13 -13.98
N LYS A 369 -5.02 -12.07 -14.47
CA LYS A 369 -4.44 -13.06 -15.38
C LYS A 369 -3.82 -14.21 -14.57
N CYS A 370 -4.08 -15.44 -14.98
CA CYS A 370 -3.31 -16.58 -14.50
C CYS A 370 -2.03 -16.71 -15.34
N VAL A 371 -0.85 -16.73 -14.71
CA VAL A 371 0.42 -16.97 -15.42
C VAL A 371 0.65 -18.48 -15.51
N GLY A 372 0.66 -19.00 -16.75
CA GLY A 372 0.98 -20.40 -17.08
C GLY A 372 0.01 -20.99 -18.12
N GLU A 373 0.54 -21.55 -19.20
CA GLU A 373 -0.25 -22.29 -20.19
C GLU A 373 -0.97 -23.47 -19.51
N GLY A 374 -2.26 -23.30 -19.21
CA GLY A 374 -3.23 -24.39 -19.16
C GLY A 374 -3.26 -25.31 -17.94
N VAL A 375 -2.62 -25.00 -16.81
CA VAL A 375 -2.70 -25.86 -15.63
C VAL A 375 -2.71 -25.05 -14.32
N CYS A 376 -3.90 -24.78 -13.77
CA CYS A 376 -4.05 -24.48 -12.33
C CYS A 376 -3.95 -25.80 -11.53
N ASP A 377 -2.76 -26.41 -11.46
CA ASP A 377 -2.49 -27.56 -10.58
C ASP A 377 -1.04 -27.45 -10.07
N SER A 378 -0.76 -27.31 -8.77
CA SER A 378 -0.64 -28.45 -7.85
C SER A 378 -0.65 -28.00 -6.38
N ALA A 379 -1.40 -28.73 -5.54
CA ALA A 379 -1.72 -28.39 -4.15
C ALA A 379 -0.51 -28.40 -3.18
N VAL A 380 -0.27 -27.28 -2.49
CA VAL A 380 0.52 -27.22 -1.25
C VAL A 380 -0.44 -27.17 -0.04
N LYS A 381 -0.13 -27.89 1.04
CA LYS A 381 -0.96 -27.99 2.25
C LYS A 381 -0.59 -26.90 3.25
N GLU A 382 -1.46 -25.92 3.48
CA GLU A 382 -1.23 -24.86 4.47
C GLU A 382 -2.14 -24.97 5.70
N ARG A 383 -1.70 -24.44 6.84
CA ARG A 383 -2.41 -24.46 8.14
C ARG A 383 -2.83 -23.04 8.50
N ARG A 384 -4.12 -22.74 8.44
CA ARG A 384 -4.69 -21.44 8.86
C ARG A 384 -5.40 -21.56 10.20
N VAL A 385 -5.37 -20.49 11.00
CA VAL A 385 -6.03 -20.41 12.32
C VAL A 385 -7.16 -19.40 12.21
N LEU A 386 -8.40 -19.84 12.43
CA LEU A 386 -9.57 -18.99 12.57
C LEU A 386 -9.92 -18.81 14.04
N ARG A 387 -10.20 -17.58 14.46
CA ARG A 387 -10.85 -17.31 15.74
C ARG A 387 -12.32 -17.06 15.47
N MET A 388 -13.19 -17.73 16.19
CA MET A 388 -14.64 -17.67 15.99
C MET A 388 -15.33 -17.39 17.32
N LYS A 389 -16.29 -16.47 17.30
CA LYS A 389 -17.21 -16.24 18.41
C LYS A 389 -18.46 -17.09 18.17
N LEU A 390 -18.89 -17.83 19.19
CA LEU A 390 -20.03 -18.73 19.10
C LEU A 390 -20.99 -18.43 20.26
N THR A 391 -22.25 -18.30 19.92
CA THR A 391 -23.32 -18.03 20.88
C THR A 391 -24.08 -19.32 21.16
N ALA A 392 -24.08 -19.77 22.41
CA ALA A 392 -24.79 -20.97 22.84
C ALA A 392 -25.87 -20.64 23.89
N ASN A 393 -26.93 -21.44 23.90
CA ASN A 393 -27.92 -21.40 24.96
C ASN A 393 -27.27 -21.79 26.30
N SER A 394 -27.70 -21.17 27.40
CA SER A 394 -27.02 -21.18 28.71
C SER A 394 -26.83 -22.56 29.35
N ALA A 395 -27.54 -23.58 28.87
CA ALA A 395 -27.45 -24.96 29.36
C ALA A 395 -26.42 -25.85 28.63
N LEU A 396 -25.82 -25.39 27.52
CA LEU A 396 -24.91 -26.20 26.70
C LEU A 396 -23.44 -25.99 27.13
N ASN A 397 -22.73 -27.06 27.46
CA ASN A 397 -21.28 -27.00 27.66
C ASN A 397 -20.56 -27.17 26.31
N MET A 398 -19.98 -26.09 25.78
CA MET A 398 -19.31 -26.12 24.49
C MET A 398 -17.98 -26.89 24.49
N ASN A 399 -17.32 -27.02 25.66
CA ASN A 399 -16.12 -27.84 25.80
C ASN A 399 -16.42 -29.34 25.96
N ASP A 400 -17.70 -29.75 25.90
CA ASP A 400 -18.04 -31.17 25.81
C ASP A 400 -17.54 -31.73 24.45
N PRO A 401 -16.77 -32.84 24.44
CA PRO A 401 -16.22 -33.41 23.21
C PRO A 401 -17.27 -33.73 22.13
N ALA A 402 -18.47 -34.17 22.53
CA ALA A 402 -19.55 -34.48 21.59
C ALA A 402 -20.13 -33.20 20.97
N VAL A 403 -20.22 -32.12 21.76
CA VAL A 403 -20.67 -30.80 21.29
C VAL A 403 -19.63 -30.19 20.36
N ALA A 404 -18.35 -30.21 20.73
CA ALA A 404 -17.26 -29.69 19.93
C ALA A 404 -17.14 -30.43 18.57
N GLU A 405 -17.30 -31.76 18.56
CA GLU A 405 -17.29 -32.53 17.31
C GLU A 405 -18.53 -32.23 16.45
N ALA A 406 -19.72 -32.10 17.05
CA ALA A 406 -20.94 -31.75 16.32
C ALA A 406 -20.84 -30.37 15.64
N ILE A 407 -20.27 -29.38 16.33
CA ILE A 407 -20.00 -28.04 15.76
C ILE A 407 -19.03 -28.16 14.58
N LEU A 408 -17.96 -28.93 14.74
CA LEU A 408 -16.94 -29.12 13.71
C LEU A 408 -17.51 -29.84 12.47
N GLN A 409 -18.40 -30.82 12.65
CA GLN A 409 -19.10 -31.48 11.53
C GLN A 409 -20.08 -30.53 10.84
N GLN A 410 -20.84 -29.74 11.60
CA GLN A 410 -21.75 -28.75 11.03
C GLN A 410 -21.00 -27.69 10.20
N MET A 411 -19.81 -27.28 10.65
CA MET A 411 -18.93 -26.41 9.88
C MET A 411 -18.43 -27.07 8.59
N LYS A 412 -18.04 -28.35 8.61
CA LYS A 412 -17.64 -29.08 7.38
C LYS A 412 -18.77 -29.09 6.35
N VAL A 413 -20.00 -29.35 6.78
CA VAL A 413 -21.17 -29.35 5.90
C VAL A 413 -21.41 -27.96 5.31
N LYS A 414 -21.40 -26.92 6.14
CA LYS A 414 -21.57 -25.53 5.66
C LYS A 414 -20.48 -25.11 4.67
N LEU A 415 -19.22 -25.47 4.92
CA LEU A 415 -18.12 -25.20 3.99
C LEU A 415 -18.32 -25.92 2.66
N ALA A 416 -18.77 -27.18 2.69
CA ALA A 416 -19.04 -27.96 1.48
C ALA A 416 -20.20 -27.38 0.66
N ASP A 417 -21.29 -26.92 1.31
CA ASP A 417 -22.43 -26.27 0.64
C ASP A 417 -22.03 -24.96 -0.05
N GLU A 418 -20.98 -24.29 0.43
CA GLU A 418 -20.42 -23.05 -0.13
C GLU A 418 -19.34 -23.30 -1.21
N GLY A 419 -19.12 -24.57 -1.59
CA GLY A 419 -18.15 -24.99 -2.61
C GLY A 419 -16.71 -25.17 -2.10
N ILE A 420 -16.48 -25.02 -0.79
CA ILE A 420 -15.17 -25.16 -0.16
C ILE A 420 -15.00 -26.64 0.22
N THR A 421 -14.43 -27.44 -0.69
CA THR A 421 -14.21 -28.89 -0.50
C THR A 421 -12.75 -29.20 -0.18
N GLY A 422 -12.49 -30.38 0.42
CA GLY A 422 -11.12 -30.81 0.74
C GLY A 422 -10.53 -30.20 2.03
N VAL A 423 -11.32 -29.60 2.93
CA VAL A 423 -10.78 -28.99 4.17
C VAL A 423 -10.79 -29.98 5.35
N LYS A 424 -9.65 -30.09 6.04
CA LYS A 424 -9.52 -30.78 7.33
C LYS A 424 -9.59 -29.78 8.49
N LEU A 425 -10.72 -29.74 9.18
CA LEU A 425 -10.91 -28.93 10.39
C LEU A 425 -10.35 -29.64 11.62
N ARG A 426 -9.73 -28.89 12.54
CA ARG A 426 -9.43 -29.34 13.90
C ARG A 426 -9.52 -28.17 14.89
N TRP A 427 -9.93 -28.44 16.12
CA TRP A 427 -9.86 -27.46 17.19
C TRP A 427 -8.40 -27.18 17.59
N ARG A 428 -8.12 -25.94 18.00
CA ARG A 428 -6.86 -25.61 18.68
C ARG A 428 -7.11 -25.66 20.18
N GLU A 429 -6.49 -26.62 20.84
CA GLU A 429 -6.39 -26.62 22.29
C GLU A 429 -5.44 -25.48 22.71
N GLN A 430 -5.90 -24.64 23.64
CA GLN A 430 -5.06 -23.61 24.24
C GLN A 430 -4.18 -24.19 25.36
N SER A 431 -3.29 -23.37 25.92
CA SER A 431 -2.36 -23.80 26.97
C SER A 431 -3.04 -24.32 28.24
N ASP A 432 -4.33 -23.98 28.45
CA ASP A 432 -5.15 -24.42 29.57
C ASP A 432 -5.96 -25.71 29.31
N GLY A 433 -5.77 -26.34 28.15
CA GLY A 433 -6.46 -27.57 27.75
C GLY A 433 -7.89 -27.36 27.25
N LYS A 434 -8.34 -26.11 27.10
CA LYS A 434 -9.70 -25.79 26.62
C LYS A 434 -9.67 -25.35 25.16
N ILE A 435 -10.83 -25.51 24.52
CA ILE A 435 -11.09 -25.10 23.13
C ILE A 435 -11.91 -23.80 23.11
N PHE A 436 -12.89 -23.69 24.02
CA PHE A 436 -13.81 -22.57 24.15
C PHE A 436 -13.59 -21.84 25.47
N HIS A 437 -13.47 -20.52 25.39
CA HIS A 437 -13.30 -19.61 26.52
C HIS A 437 -14.54 -18.74 26.65
N ARG A 438 -15.00 -18.50 27.89
CA ARG A 438 -16.02 -17.48 28.12
C ARG A 438 -15.40 -16.11 27.93
N GLU A 439 -16.13 -15.24 27.27
CA GLU A 439 -15.78 -13.83 27.21
C GLU A 439 -16.15 -13.22 28.57
N GLU A 440 -15.17 -12.73 29.32
CA GLU A 440 -15.39 -11.94 30.53
C GLU A 440 -15.37 -10.45 30.12
N GLU A 441 -16.26 -9.65 30.69
CA GLU A 441 -16.26 -8.19 30.52
C GLU A 441 -15.02 -7.63 31.25
N GLU A 442 -13.91 -7.43 30.54
CA GLU A 442 -12.75 -6.73 31.10
C GLU A 442 -12.90 -5.21 30.95
N GLU A 443 -13.08 -4.53 32.09
CA GLU A 443 -12.78 -3.11 32.24
C GLU A 443 -11.27 -2.89 32.15
N GLY A 444 -10.81 -2.26 31.06
CA GLY A 444 -9.59 -1.45 31.04
C GLY A 444 -8.25 -2.20 31.10
N GLY A 445 -7.90 -2.90 30.01
CA GLY A 445 -6.53 -3.30 29.69
C GLY A 445 -6.25 -3.02 28.21
N LYS A 446 -5.12 -2.36 27.89
CA LYS A 446 -4.70 -2.15 26.49
C LYS A 446 -4.31 -3.50 25.88
N GLU A 447 -5.27 -4.17 25.26
CA GLU A 447 -5.03 -5.20 24.24
C GLU A 447 -5.02 -4.52 22.86
N GLU A 448 -4.07 -4.90 22.00
CA GLU A 448 -4.18 -4.68 20.56
C GLU A 448 -5.31 -5.60 20.06
N GLU A 449 -6.55 -5.15 20.29
CA GLU A 449 -7.77 -5.83 19.90
C GLU A 449 -8.03 -5.66 18.42
N CYS A 450 -8.23 -6.79 17.74
CA CYS A 450 -9.03 -6.83 16.53
C CYS A 450 -10.46 -6.45 16.93
N GLU A 451 -10.91 -5.24 16.57
CA GLU A 451 -12.30 -4.84 16.74
C GLU A 451 -13.22 -5.87 16.08
N ASN A 452 -14.25 -6.23 16.84
CA ASN A 452 -15.12 -7.36 16.60
C ASN A 452 -16.14 -7.08 15.49
N MET A 453 -16.48 -8.15 14.80
CA MET A 453 -17.73 -8.36 14.08
C MET A 453 -18.85 -8.53 15.12
N GLU A 454 -19.66 -7.48 15.35
CA GLU A 454 -20.90 -7.57 16.12
C GLU A 454 -21.99 -8.27 15.28
N VAL A 455 -22.75 -9.18 15.90
CA VAL A 455 -23.90 -9.90 15.31
C VAL A 455 -25.17 -9.54 16.07
#